data_AF-A0A9K3NE12-F1
#
_entry.id   AF-A0A9K3NE12-F1
#
_cell.length_a   1.000
_cell.length_b   1.000
_cell.length_c   1.000
_cell.angle_alpha   90.00
_cell.angle_beta   90.00
_cell.angle_gamma   90.00
#
_symmetry.space_group_name_H-M   'P 1'
#
loop_
_entity.id
_entity.type
_entity.pdbx_description
1 polymer ?
#
loop_
_entity_poly.entity_id
_entity_poly.type
_entity_poly.pdbx_seq_one_letter_code
_entity_poly.pdbx_strand_id
1 'polypeptide(L)'
;MFWGLHSLSVMSIMDMKVLSLFEEETPQIFTLCGRDPRSSLRILRPGLAISEMAVSQLPGVPSAVWTVKRNVNDEFDAFVVVSFANATLLLSIGETVEEVSDSGFLDSTRSLAVSLIGDDSLMQVHPSGIRHIREDGRGNEWRTP
;
A
#
# COMPACT_ATOMS: atom_id res chain seq x y z
N MET A 1 -20.36 -3.41 -11.80
CA MET A 1 -21.79 -3.11 -11.63
C MET A 1 -21.97 -2.46 -10.26
N PHE A 2 -21.66 -1.16 -10.19
CA PHE A 2 -21.61 -0.38 -8.96
C PHE A 2 -23.03 0.03 -8.56
N TRP A 3 -23.46 -0.36 -7.35
CA TRP A 3 -24.73 0.07 -6.78
C TRP A 3 -24.62 1.48 -6.20
N GLY A 4 -25.74 2.19 -6.26
CA GLY A 4 -25.83 3.64 -6.15
C GLY A 4 -25.38 4.23 -4.81
N LEU A 5 -25.08 5.52 -4.87
CA LEU A 5 -24.93 6.43 -3.74
C LEU A 5 -26.18 6.34 -2.83
N HIS A 6 -26.15 5.43 -1.85
CA HIS A 6 -27.06 5.50 -0.72
C HIS A 6 -26.70 6.76 0.08
N SER A 7 -27.69 7.61 0.29
CA SER A 7 -27.58 8.77 1.19
C SER A 7 -26.80 8.41 2.46
N LEU A 8 -25.73 9.16 2.73
CA LEU A 8 -24.90 9.07 3.95
C LEU A 8 -25.65 9.58 5.19
N SER A 9 -26.92 9.98 5.04
CA SER A 9 -27.71 10.53 6.14
C SER A 9 -28.01 9.46 7.19
N VAL A 10 -27.72 9.80 8.44
CA VAL A 10 -28.12 9.05 9.64
C VAL A 10 -29.45 9.56 10.21
N MET A 11 -30.22 10.37 9.46
CA MET A 11 -31.46 10.94 9.98
C MET A 11 -32.54 9.88 10.27
N SER A 12 -33.25 10.16 11.37
CA SER A 12 -34.03 9.29 12.26
C SER A 12 -33.25 8.11 12.85
N ILE A 13 -32.32 8.40 13.78
CA ILE A 13 -31.74 7.37 14.65
C ILE A 13 -32.79 6.93 15.66
N MET A 14 -33.15 5.65 15.63
CA MET A 14 -34.14 5.03 16.52
C MET A 14 -33.49 4.45 17.78
N ASP A 15 -32.30 3.86 17.63
CA ASP A 15 -31.47 3.38 18.74
C ASP A 15 -29.98 3.49 18.37
N MET A 16 -29.14 3.60 19.39
CA MET A 16 -27.70 3.68 19.28
C MET A 16 -27.03 2.91 20.40
N LYS A 17 -26.03 2.08 20.06
CA LYS A 17 -25.16 1.40 21.02
C LYS A 17 -23.70 1.64 20.69
N VAL A 18 -22.92 1.92 21.72
CA VAL A 18 -21.46 2.02 21.65
C VAL A 18 -20.90 0.68 22.11
N LEU A 19 -20.26 -0.06 21.22
CA LEU A 19 -19.74 -1.40 21.46
C LEU A 19 -18.41 -1.56 20.73
N SER A 20 -17.51 -2.40 21.24
CA SER A 20 -16.34 -2.85 20.49
C SER A 20 -16.56 -4.31 20.10
N LEU A 21 -17.14 -4.53 18.91
CA LEU A 21 -17.37 -5.89 18.39
C LEU A 21 -16.22 -6.36 17.48
N PHE A 22 -15.40 -5.42 16.99
CA PHE A 22 -14.30 -5.70 16.07
C PHE A 22 -12.93 -5.69 16.75
N GLU A 23 -12.90 -5.67 18.09
CA GLU A 23 -11.67 -5.60 18.90
C GLU A 23 -10.72 -4.44 18.49
N GLU A 24 -11.27 -3.39 17.86
CA GLU A 24 -10.54 -2.15 17.57
C GLU A 24 -10.33 -1.36 18.87
N GLU A 25 -9.25 -0.55 18.92
CA GLU A 25 -8.95 0.31 20.08
C GLU A 25 -10.08 1.28 20.40
N THR A 26 -10.69 1.85 19.37
CA THR A 26 -11.84 2.76 19.51
C THR A 26 -13.15 1.99 19.33
N PRO A 27 -14.12 2.13 20.26
CA PRO A 27 -15.41 1.48 20.11
C PRO A 27 -16.19 2.06 18.92
N GLN A 28 -16.98 1.21 18.26
CA GLN A 28 -17.83 1.62 17.14
C GLN A 28 -19.21 2.03 17.65
N ILE A 29 -19.86 2.92 16.90
CA ILE A 29 -21.23 3.34 17.17
C ILE A 29 -22.16 2.61 16.21
N PHE A 30 -22.98 1.73 16.74
CA PHE A 30 -24.01 1.01 15.98
C PHE A 30 -25.32 1.79 16.07
N THR A 31 -25.88 2.16 14.93
CA THR A 31 -27.13 2.95 14.86
C THR A 31 -28.17 2.25 14.02
N LEU A 32 -29.40 2.15 14.54
CA LEU A 32 -30.59 1.84 13.75
C LEU A 32 -31.15 3.15 13.23
N CYS A 33 -31.14 3.36 11.91
CA CYS A 33 -31.57 4.63 11.31
C CYS A 33 -32.40 4.45 10.04
N GLY A 34 -33.09 5.51 9.61
CA GLY A 34 -34.02 5.47 8.48
C GLY A 34 -35.41 4.95 8.87
N ARG A 35 -36.28 4.80 7.88
CA ARG A 35 -37.70 4.48 8.08
C ARG A 35 -38.21 3.48 7.03
N ASP A 36 -39.07 2.56 7.46
CA ASP A 36 -39.75 1.58 6.61
C ASP A 36 -38.72 0.81 5.73
N PRO A 37 -38.85 0.65 4.38
CA PRO A 37 -37.87 -0.12 3.61
C PRO A 37 -36.52 0.60 3.44
N ARG A 38 -36.39 1.84 3.93
CA ARG A 38 -35.13 2.59 3.98
C ARG A 38 -34.45 2.51 5.35
N SER A 39 -34.96 1.67 6.25
CA SER A 39 -34.28 1.38 7.51
C SER A 39 -32.95 0.68 7.26
N SER A 40 -31.94 1.04 8.05
CA SER A 40 -30.58 0.51 7.92
C SER A 40 -29.91 0.45 9.29
N LEU A 41 -29.18 -0.64 9.53
CA LEU A 41 -28.18 -0.69 10.59
C LEU A 41 -26.88 -0.12 10.02
N ARG A 42 -26.34 0.92 10.65
CA ARG A 42 -25.08 1.54 10.26
C ARG A 42 -24.07 1.45 11.40
N ILE A 43 -22.82 1.26 11.02
CA ILE A 43 -21.67 1.21 11.92
C ILE A 43 -20.86 2.47 11.63
N LEU A 44 -20.78 3.37 12.60
CA LEU A 44 -19.94 4.56 12.53
C LEU A 44 -18.65 4.25 13.26
N ARG A 45 -17.55 4.21 12.52
CA ARG A 45 -16.20 4.05 13.05
C ARG A 45 -15.52 5.42 13.03
N PRO A 46 -15.10 5.98 14.19
CA PRO A 46 -14.33 7.21 14.20
C PRO A 46 -13.05 7.05 13.38
N GLY A 47 -12.84 7.92 12.40
CA GLY A 47 -11.67 7.84 11.54
C GLY A 47 -11.86 8.58 10.22
N LEU A 48 -10.86 8.44 9.35
CA LEU A 48 -10.92 8.92 7.99
C LEU A 48 -11.45 7.79 7.09
N ALA A 49 -12.35 8.15 6.18
CA ALA A 49 -12.81 7.21 5.17
C ALA A 49 -11.65 6.86 4.23
N ILE A 50 -11.35 5.57 4.12
CA ILE A 50 -10.33 5.04 3.21
C ILE A 50 -11.07 4.40 2.05
N SER A 51 -10.74 4.79 0.82
CA SER A 51 -11.18 4.11 -0.39
C SER A 51 -10.07 3.17 -0.84
N GLU A 52 -10.36 1.88 -0.87
CA GLU A 52 -9.45 0.89 -1.42
C GLU A 52 -9.40 1.04 -2.95
N MET A 53 -8.21 1.32 -3.49
CA MET A 53 -8.03 1.55 -4.93
C MET A 53 -7.57 0.28 -5.66
N ALA A 54 -6.81 -0.58 -4.97
CA ALA A 54 -6.28 -1.82 -5.53
C ALA A 54 -5.94 -2.82 -4.41
N VAL A 55 -6.03 -4.11 -4.73
CA VAL A 55 -5.59 -5.22 -3.87
C VAL A 55 -4.76 -6.18 -4.70
N SER A 56 -3.59 -6.53 -4.21
CA SER A 56 -2.75 -7.58 -4.79
C SER A 56 -2.38 -8.60 -3.71
N GLN A 57 -2.42 -9.87 -4.07
CA GLN A 57 -2.01 -10.95 -3.19
C GLN A 57 -0.49 -11.06 -3.21
N LEU A 58 0.13 -11.00 -2.03
CA LEU A 58 1.58 -11.14 -1.88
C LEU A 58 1.93 -12.58 -1.46
N PRO A 59 3.12 -13.09 -1.87
CA PRO A 59 3.55 -14.45 -1.54
C PRO A 59 3.85 -14.67 -0.06
N GLY A 60 3.86 -13.61 0.75
CA GLY A 60 4.10 -13.68 2.19
C GLY A 60 3.77 -12.36 2.88
N VAL A 61 4.13 -12.27 4.16
CA VAL A 61 3.97 -11.03 4.94
C VAL A 61 5.14 -10.10 4.64
N PRO A 62 4.90 -8.92 4.05
CA PRO A 62 5.96 -7.96 3.79
C PRO A 62 6.47 -7.35 5.10
N SER A 63 7.77 -7.11 5.18
CA SER A 63 8.40 -6.38 6.28
C SER A 63 8.47 -4.87 6.03
N ALA A 64 8.47 -4.45 4.77
CA ALA A 64 8.52 -3.03 4.38
C ALA A 64 8.04 -2.84 2.93
N VAL A 65 7.56 -1.63 2.62
CA VAL A 65 7.11 -1.23 1.28
C VAL A 65 7.60 0.19 0.99
N TRP A 66 8.07 0.43 -0.23
CA TRP A 66 8.44 1.75 -0.75
C TRP A 66 7.79 2.00 -2.10
N THR A 67 7.53 3.25 -2.42
CA THR A 67 7.21 3.68 -3.79
C THR A 67 8.35 4.56 -4.29
N VAL A 68 8.75 4.36 -5.55
CA VAL A 68 9.83 5.13 -6.17
C VAL A 68 9.49 5.50 -7.61
N LYS A 69 9.89 6.70 -7.99
CA LYS A 69 9.85 7.18 -9.38
C LYS A 69 10.96 6.53 -10.19
N ARG A 70 10.80 6.55 -11.52
CA ARG A 70 11.88 6.17 -12.43
C ARG A 70 12.86 7.34 -12.60
N ASN A 71 12.31 8.54 -12.81
CA ASN A 71 13.06 9.78 -12.87
C ASN A 71 12.58 10.78 -11.82
N VAL A 72 13.46 11.66 -11.35
CA VAL A 72 13.12 12.68 -10.35
C VAL A 72 12.04 13.66 -10.83
N ASN A 73 11.99 13.88 -12.15
CA ASN A 73 11.05 14.79 -12.78
C ASN A 73 9.70 14.13 -13.11
N ASP A 74 9.54 12.81 -12.91
CA ASP A 74 8.28 12.14 -13.18
C ASP A 74 7.20 12.67 -12.23
N GLU A 75 5.97 12.83 -12.72
CA GLU A 75 4.84 13.24 -11.88
C GLU A 75 4.46 12.11 -10.91
N PHE A 76 4.47 10.87 -11.40
CA PHE A 76 3.99 9.68 -10.70
C PHE A 76 5.12 8.71 -10.37
N ASP A 77 4.91 7.92 -9.31
CA ASP A 77 5.78 6.81 -8.97
C ASP A 77 5.63 5.68 -9.99
N ALA A 78 6.74 5.05 -10.34
CA ALA A 78 6.79 4.00 -11.36
C ALA A 78 6.85 2.60 -10.77
N PHE A 79 7.33 2.47 -9.52
CA PHE A 79 7.56 1.19 -8.89
C PHE A 79 7.06 1.14 -7.44
N VAL A 80 6.55 -0.03 -7.05
CA VAL A 80 6.35 -0.43 -5.65
C VAL A 80 7.37 -1.51 -5.32
N VAL A 81 8.21 -1.26 -4.33
CA VAL A 81 9.22 -2.23 -3.86
C VAL A 81 8.73 -2.83 -2.55
N VAL A 82 8.61 -4.15 -2.51
CA VAL A 82 8.13 -4.90 -1.36
C VAL A 82 9.26 -5.77 -0.82
N SER A 83 9.62 -5.57 0.45
CA SER A 83 10.60 -6.43 1.11
C SER A 83 9.90 -7.51 1.92
N PHE A 84 10.39 -8.74 1.80
CA PHE A 84 10.08 -9.87 2.66
C PHE A 84 11.27 -10.20 3.56
N ALA A 85 11.15 -11.23 4.40
CA ALA A 85 12.24 -11.64 5.28
C ALA A 85 13.53 -12.02 4.53
N ASN A 86 13.39 -12.67 3.36
CA ASN A 86 14.51 -13.23 2.59
C ASN A 86 14.47 -12.87 1.09
N ALA A 87 13.62 -11.91 0.70
CA ALA A 87 13.47 -11.54 -0.71
C ALA A 87 13.03 -10.08 -0.88
N THR A 88 13.25 -9.54 -2.06
CA THR A 88 12.70 -8.25 -2.50
C THR A 88 11.92 -8.47 -3.78
N LEU A 89 10.68 -8.00 -3.82
CA LEU A 89 9.79 -8.05 -4.98
C LEU A 89 9.60 -6.63 -5.52
N LEU A 90 9.83 -6.45 -6.82
CA LEU A 90 9.60 -5.18 -7.49
C LEU A 90 8.37 -5.28 -8.37
N LEU A 91 7.44 -4.34 -8.20
CA LEU A 91 6.24 -4.22 -9.01
C LEU A 91 6.28 -2.90 -9.78
N SER A 92 5.92 -2.92 -11.07
CA SER A 92 5.69 -1.71 -11.86
C SER A 92 4.25 -1.23 -11.68
N ILE A 93 4.07 0.08 -11.71
CA ILE A 93 2.77 0.73 -11.70
C ILE A 93 2.43 1.12 -13.14
N GLY A 94 1.38 0.53 -13.69
CA GLY A 94 0.80 0.90 -14.99
C GLY A 94 -0.72 0.90 -14.92
N GLU A 95 -1.37 0.39 -15.98
CA GLU A 95 -2.81 0.08 -15.91
C GLU A 95 -3.08 -1.07 -14.92
N THR A 96 -2.21 -2.08 -14.96
CA THR A 96 -2.11 -3.19 -14.01
C THR A 96 -0.81 -3.07 -13.21
N VAL A 97 -0.79 -3.69 -12.03
CA VAL A 97 0.43 -3.84 -11.24
C VAL A 97 1.07 -5.17 -11.61
N GLU A 98 2.31 -5.13 -12.11
CA GLU A 98 3.01 -6.31 -12.64
C GLU A 98 4.38 -6.48 -12.02
N GLU A 99 4.82 -7.72 -11.84
CA GLU A 99 6.16 -8.02 -11.34
C GLU A 99 7.21 -7.73 -12.42
N VAL A 100 8.30 -7.07 -12.02
CA VAL A 100 9.39 -6.70 -12.93
C VAL A 100 10.60 -7.59 -12.67
N SER A 101 10.90 -8.44 -13.65
CA SER A 101 12.16 -9.17 -13.74
C SER A 101 13.31 -8.27 -14.23
N ASP A 102 14.55 -8.61 -13.90
CA ASP A 102 15.76 -7.94 -14.40
C ASP A 102 15.86 -6.43 -14.09
N SER A 103 15.21 -5.98 -13.02
CA SER A 103 15.19 -4.57 -12.58
C SER A 103 16.54 -4.03 -12.06
N GLY A 104 17.55 -4.88 -11.95
CA GLY A 104 18.82 -4.57 -11.33
C GLY A 104 18.79 -4.66 -9.80
N PHE A 105 17.64 -4.81 -9.15
CA PHE A 105 17.55 -5.09 -7.71
C PHE A 105 18.11 -6.47 -7.38
N LEU A 106 18.65 -6.60 -6.17
CA LEU A 106 18.97 -7.88 -5.58
C LEU A 106 17.70 -8.45 -4.91
N ASP A 107 17.05 -9.36 -5.62
CA ASP A 107 15.78 -10.02 -5.25
C ASP A 107 15.93 -11.14 -4.20
N SER A 108 17.11 -11.76 -4.13
CA SER A 108 17.45 -12.87 -3.22
C SER A 108 17.72 -12.48 -1.77
N THR A 109 17.51 -11.22 -1.41
CA THR A 109 17.66 -10.73 -0.04
C THR A 109 16.63 -9.64 0.26
N ARG A 110 16.42 -9.38 1.55
CA ARG A 110 15.52 -8.30 1.99
C ARG A 110 16.13 -6.93 1.69
N SER A 111 15.27 -5.98 1.36
CA SER A 111 15.65 -4.57 1.27
C SER A 111 15.43 -3.88 2.62
N LEU A 112 16.39 -3.06 3.03
CA LEU A 112 16.33 -2.25 4.25
C LEU A 112 15.91 -0.81 3.95
N ALA A 113 16.28 -0.29 2.77
CA ALA A 113 15.86 1.00 2.27
C ALA A 113 15.95 1.00 0.75
N VAL A 114 15.04 1.73 0.10
CA VAL A 114 15.04 1.95 -1.34
C VAL A 114 14.73 3.41 -1.62
N SER A 115 15.49 4.02 -2.52
CA SER A 115 15.29 5.43 -2.90
C SER A 115 15.79 5.72 -4.30
N LEU A 116 15.20 6.72 -4.94
CA LEU A 116 15.79 7.36 -6.12
C LEU A 116 16.99 8.23 -5.69
N ILE A 117 18.09 8.16 -6.44
CA ILE A 117 19.28 8.98 -6.29
C ILE A 117 19.65 9.61 -7.63
N GLY A 118 19.99 10.89 -7.63
CA GLY A 118 20.22 11.63 -8.88
C GLY A 118 18.95 11.72 -9.73
N ASP A 119 19.14 11.77 -11.05
CA ASP A 119 18.03 12.04 -11.96
C ASP A 119 17.23 10.77 -12.29
N ASP A 120 17.88 9.62 -12.44
CA ASP A 120 17.33 8.40 -13.05
C ASP A 120 17.84 7.08 -12.43
N SER A 121 18.47 7.16 -11.25
CA SER A 121 19.14 6.00 -10.66
C SER A 121 18.48 5.57 -9.35
N LEU A 122 18.41 4.28 -9.10
CA LEU A 122 17.85 3.71 -7.88
C LEU A 122 18.96 3.23 -6.95
N MET A 123 18.72 3.31 -5.64
CA MET A 123 19.57 2.76 -4.61
C MET A 123 18.77 1.76 -3.79
N GLN A 124 19.34 0.57 -3.59
CA GLN A 124 18.84 -0.46 -2.70
C GLN A 124 19.86 -0.70 -1.60
N VAL A 125 19.46 -0.54 -0.34
CA VAL A 125 20.24 -0.97 0.82
C VAL A 125 19.75 -2.36 1.23
N HIS A 126 20.67 -3.30 1.41
CA HIS A 126 20.38 -4.65 1.86
C HIS A 126 21.37 -5.07 2.97
N PRO A 127 21.14 -6.18 3.70
CA PRO A 127 21.99 -6.56 4.83
C PRO A 127 23.48 -6.72 4.50
N SER A 128 23.80 -7.08 3.26
CA SER A 128 25.17 -7.35 2.81
C SER A 128 25.84 -6.16 2.13
N GLY A 129 25.16 -5.01 1.99
CA GLY A 129 25.69 -3.90 1.23
C GLY A 129 24.68 -2.87 0.73
N ILE A 130 25.16 -2.06 -0.20
CA ILE A 130 24.39 -1.07 -0.93
C ILE A 130 24.57 -1.36 -2.41
N ARG A 131 23.48 -1.27 -3.16
CA ARG A 131 23.46 -1.45 -4.59
C ARG A 131 22.91 -0.19 -5.26
N HIS A 132 23.67 0.38 -6.18
CA HIS A 132 23.23 1.49 -7.05
C HIS A 132 22.92 0.92 -8.41
N ILE A 133 21.75 1.25 -8.94
CA ILE A 133 21.19 0.74 -10.18
C ILE A 133 20.92 1.95 -11.07
N ARG A 134 21.57 2.00 -12.23
CA ARG A 134 21.35 3.06 -13.22
C ARG A 134 20.30 2.63 -14.23
N GLU A 135 19.73 3.60 -14.94
CA GLU A 135 18.77 3.34 -16.03
C GLU A 135 19.36 2.44 -17.13
N ASP A 136 20.66 2.56 -17.42
CA ASP A 136 21.36 1.74 -18.43
C ASP A 136 21.61 0.27 -18.00
N GLY A 137 21.06 -0.14 -16.85
CA GLY A 137 21.21 -1.49 -16.29
C GLY A 137 22.58 -1.73 -15.64
N ARG A 138 23.48 -0.74 -15.64
CA ARG A 138 24.75 -0.87 -14.91
C ARG A 138 24.50 -0.71 -13.42
N GLY A 139 25.07 -1.64 -12.66
CA GLY A 139 25.00 -1.65 -11.21
C GLY A 139 26.37 -1.47 -10.56
N ASN A 140 26.44 -0.72 -9.47
CA ASN A 140 27.57 -0.73 -8.55
C ASN A 140 27.15 -1.35 -7.23
N GLU A 141 28.01 -2.19 -6.67
CA GLU A 141 27.77 -2.92 -5.42
C GLU A 141 28.85 -2.55 -4.40
N TRP A 142 28.43 -2.02 -3.24
CA TRP A 142 29.30 -1.78 -2.10
C TRP A 142 28.97 -2.78 -1.00
N ARG A 143 29.87 -3.72 -0.76
CA ARG A 143 29.68 -4.74 0.28
C ARG A 143 29.98 -4.18 1.67
N THR A 144 29.33 -4.73 2.68
CA THR A 144 29.70 -4.49 4.08
C THR A 144 31.15 -4.93 4.34
N PRO A 145 31.87 -4.25 5.25
CA PRO A 145 33.22 -4.63 5.66
C PRO A 145 33.35 -6.07 6.17
#